data_AF-A0A1V3PZ87-F1
#
_entry.id   AF-A0A1V3PZ87-F1
#
_cell.length_a   1.000
_cell.length_b   1.000
_cell.length_c   1.000
_cell.angle_alpha   90.00
_cell.angle_beta   90.00
_cell.angle_gamma   90.00
#
_symmetry.space_group_name_H-M   'P 1'
#
loop_
_entity.id
_entity.type
_entity.pdbx_description
1 polymer ?
#
loop_
_entity_poly.entity_id
_entity_poly.type
_entity_poly.pdbx_seq_one_letter_code
_entity_poly.pdbx_strand_id
1 'polypeptide(L)' 'MGKRGFARTIRSGDVQYKLPTAEYECSTNLTCGQVRDVAIEAAKATGRNHWVLTVEYVNSAWVLVPTA' A
#
# COMPACT_ATOMS: atom_id res chain seq x y z
N MET A 1 8.77 2.09 -2.74
CA MET A 1 7.36 2.38 -2.39
C MET A 1 7.21 3.66 -1.56
N GLY A 2 7.84 3.80 -0.39
CA GLY A 2 7.69 5.00 0.49
C GLY A 2 7.77 6.38 -0.18
N LYS A 3 8.79 6.63 -1.02
CA LYS A 3 8.95 7.90 -1.77
C LYS A 3 7.85 8.18 -2.82
N ARG A 4 6.96 7.24 -3.07
CA ARG A 4 5.88 7.31 -4.08
C ARG A 4 4.49 7.39 -3.46
N GLY A 5 4.39 7.74 -2.17
CA GLY A 5 3.11 7.89 -1.46
C GLY A 5 2.54 6.60 -0.87
N PHE A 6 3.31 5.50 -0.87
CA PHE A 6 2.89 4.23 -0.32
C PHE A 6 3.40 4.02 1.11
N ALA A 7 2.51 3.74 2.05
CA ALA A 7 2.82 3.41 3.43
C ALA A 7 2.62 1.91 3.71
N ARG A 8 3.45 1.33 4.58
CA ARG A 8 3.24 -0.03 5.13
C ARG A 8 2.49 0.00 6.46
N THR A 9 1.85 1.12 6.75
CA THR A 9 1.16 1.36 8.00
C THR A 9 -0.07 2.20 7.75
N ILE A 10 -1.13 1.92 8.49
CA ILE A 10 -2.37 2.68 8.52
C ILE A 10 -2.55 3.30 9.91
N ARG A 11 -3.42 4.31 10.03
CA ARG A 11 -3.78 4.91 11.32
C ARG A 11 -5.25 4.73 11.63
N SER A 12 -5.55 4.45 12.90
CA SER A 12 -6.90 4.52 13.46
C SER A 12 -6.83 5.38 14.71
N GLY A 13 -7.34 6.62 14.61
CA GLY A 13 -7.10 7.66 15.62
C GLY A 13 -5.59 7.91 15.78
N ASP A 14 -5.11 7.85 17.02
CA ASP A 14 -3.71 8.06 17.37
C ASP A 14 -2.84 6.78 17.27
N VAL A 15 -3.44 5.62 16.98
CA VAL A 15 -2.74 4.35 16.91
C VAL A 15 -2.32 4.04 15.48
N GLN A 16 -1.05 3.67 15.31
CA GLN A 16 -0.50 3.21 14.04
C GLN A 16 -0.41 1.68 14.01
N TYR A 17 -0.81 1.09 12.89
CA TYR A 17 -0.79 -0.36 12.67
C TYR A 17 0.08 -0.67 11.47
N LYS A 18 0.79 -1.80 11.52
CA LYS A 18 1.58 -2.29 10.39
C LYS A 18 0.73 -3.18 9.51
N LEU A 19 0.67 -2.87 8.23
CA LEU A 19 0.02 -3.71 7.23
C LEU A 19 0.79 -5.02 7.02
N PRO A 20 0.10 -6.09 6.58
CA PRO A 20 0.72 -7.35 6.17
C PRO A 20 1.89 -7.17 5.19
N THR A 21 2.71 -8.21 5.06
CA THR A 21 3.80 -8.20 4.09
C THR A 21 3.24 -8.06 2.66
N ALA A 22 3.87 -7.18 1.89
CA ALA A 22 3.49 -6.82 0.51
C ALA A 22 2.17 -6.03 0.37
N GLU A 23 1.52 -5.65 1.47
CA GLU A 23 0.38 -4.72 1.44
C GLU A 23 0.84 -3.29 1.74
N TYR A 24 0.26 -2.34 1.00
CA TYR A 24 0.57 -0.93 1.09
C TYR A 24 -0.70 -0.11 0.95
N GLU A 25 -0.84 0.91 1.80
CA GLU A 25 -1.82 1.98 1.61
C GLU A 25 -1.21 3.06 0.72
N CYS A 26 -1.99 3.59 -0.21
CA CYS A 26 -1.59 4.71 -1.07
C CYS A 26 -2.58 5.86 -0.88
N SER A 27 -2.14 6.95 -0.26
CA SER A 27 -2.95 8.15 -0.02
C SER A 27 -2.59 9.26 -1.00
N THR A 28 -2.71 8.97 -2.30
CA THR A 28 -2.43 9.94 -3.38
C THR A 28 -3.71 10.21 -4.19
N ASN A 29 -3.73 11.30 -4.97
CA ASN A 29 -4.85 11.63 -5.86
C ASN A 29 -4.81 10.83 -7.19
N LEU A 30 -4.12 9.68 -7.21
CA LEU A 30 -4.02 8.83 -8.38
C LEU A 30 -5.21 7.88 -8.45
N THR A 31 -5.66 7.56 -9.66
CA THR A 31 -6.67 6.51 -9.84
C THR A 31 -6.09 5.14 -9.50
N CYS A 32 -6.94 4.17 -9.17
CA CYS A 32 -6.52 2.79 -8.89
C CYS A 32 -5.61 2.20 -10.00
N GLY A 33 -5.91 2.48 -11.28
CA GLY A 33 -5.09 2.07 -12.42
C GLY A 33 -3.70 2.75 -12.44
N GLN A 34 -3.63 4.04 -12.13
CA GLN A 34 -2.35 4.75 -12.03
C GLN A 34 -1.51 4.26 -10.85
N VAL A 35 -2.14 3.98 -9.70
CA VAL A 35 -1.46 3.37 -8.54
C VAL A 35 -0.85 2.02 -8.92
N ARG A 36 -1.60 1.19 -9.67
CA ARG A 36 -1.11 -0.09 -10.18
C ARG A 36 0.13 0.10 -11.05
N ASP A 37 0.07 1.01 -12.01
CA ASP A 37 1.15 1.23 -12.96
C ASP A 37 2.43 1.74 -12.24
N VAL A 38 2.28 2.65 -11.28
CA VAL A 38 3.39 3.12 -10.43
C VAL A 38 4.00 1.98 -9.59
N ALA A 39 3.16 1.08 -9.07
CA ALA A 39 3.61 -0.08 -8.31
C ALA A 39 4.32 -1.11 -9.20
N ILE A 40 3.83 -1.35 -10.41
CA ILE A 40 4.47 -2.20 -11.42
C ILE A 40 5.86 -1.64 -11.77
N GLU A 41 5.97 -0.34 -12.07
CA GLU A 41 7.25 0.29 -12.40
C GLU A 41 8.26 0.18 -11.24
N ALA A 42 7.79 0.32 -10.00
CA ALA A 42 8.63 0.11 -8.83
C ALA A 42 9.04 -1.37 -8.66
N ALA A 43 8.16 -2.32 -8.96
CA ALA A 43 8.44 -3.75 -8.86
C ALA A 43 9.42 -4.23 -9.95
N LYS A 44 9.27 -3.74 -11.18
CA LYS A 44 10.21 -4.00 -12.30
C LYS A 44 11.65 -3.65 -11.95
N ALA A 45 11.86 -2.53 -11.25
CA ALA A 45 13.20 -2.09 -10.83
C ALA A 45 13.93 -3.08 -9.90
N THR A 46 13.21 -4.07 -9.34
CA THR A 46 13.82 -5.12 -8.50
C THR A 46 14.42 -6.28 -9.30
N GLY A 47 14.09 -6.39 -10.60
CA GLY A 47 14.52 -7.51 -11.45
C GLY A 47 13.86 -8.86 -11.12
N ARG A 48 12.84 -8.88 -10.26
CA ARG A 48 12.13 -10.11 -9.85
C ARG A 48 10.78 -10.24 -10.54
N ASN A 49 10.32 -11.48 -10.66
CA ASN A 49 8.92 -11.76 -11.01
C ASN A 49 8.00 -11.10 -9.98
N HIS A 50 6.95 -10.45 -10.46
CA HIS A 50 6.04 -9.68 -9.64
C HIS A 50 4.63 -9.74 -10.19
N TRP A 51 3.68 -9.56 -9.28
CA TRP A 51 2.27 -9.33 -9.58
C TRP A 51 1.80 -8.17 -8.70
N VAL A 52 0.89 -7.36 -9.24
CA VAL A 52 0.34 -6.20 -8.54
C VAL A 52 -1.17 -6.29 -8.61
N LEU A 53 -1.82 -6.23 -7.45
CA LEU A 53 -3.25 -6.05 -7.31
C LEU A 53 -3.48 -4.69 -6.65
N THR A 54 -4.40 -3.91 -7.20
CA THR A 54 -4.84 -2.64 -6.62
C THR A 54 -6.34 -2.64 -6.51
N VAL A 55 -6.82 -2.01 -5.44
CA VAL A 55 -8.21 -2.02 -5.02
C VAL A 55 -8.50 -0.66 -4.42
N GLU A 56 -9.62 -0.08 -4.83
CA GLU A 56 -10.13 1.17 -4.28
C GLU A 56 -11.33 0.81 -3.41
N TYR A 57 -11.13 0.85 -2.09
CA TYR A 57 -12.16 0.49 -1.13
C TYR A 57 -12.75 1.75 -0.50
N VAL A 58 -14.08 1.82 -0.45
CA VAL A 58 -14.78 2.82 0.37
C VAL A 58 -14.66 2.47 1.85
N ASN A 59 -14.71 1.18 2.18
CA ASN A 59 -14.58 0.66 3.54
C ASN A 59 -13.66 -0.56 3.54
N SER A 60 -12.87 -0.69 4.59
CA SER A 60 -11.94 -1.80 4.79
C SER A 60 -11.77 -2.05 6.28
N ALA A 61 -11.47 -3.30 6.64
CA ALA A 61 -11.31 -3.72 8.02
C ALA A 61 -10.16 -4.72 8.10
N TRP A 62 -9.23 -4.48 9.03
CA TRP A 62 -8.12 -5.38 9.30
C TRP A 62 -8.07 -5.72 10.79
N VAL A 63 -7.60 -6.93 11.10
CA VAL A 63 -7.22 -7.33 12.45
C VAL A 63 -5.70 -7.31 12.52
N LEU A 64 -5.14 -6.21 13.05
CA LEU A 64 -3.69 -5.97 13.10
C LEU A 64 -3.23 -5.74 14.53
N VAL A 65 -1.94 -5.97 14.78
CA VAL A 65 -1.29 -5.61 16.04
C VAL A 65 -0.72 -4.18 15.93
N PRO A 66 -0.84 -3.35 16.99
CA PRO A 66 -0.25 -2.01 17.01
C PRO A 66 1.27 -2.06 16.84
N THR A 67 1.84 -1.04 16.19
CA THR A 67 3.28 -0.80 16.28
C THR A 67 3.59 -0.04 17.56
N ALA A 68 4.59 -0.52 18.31
CA ALA A 68 5.13 0.17 19.49
C ALA A 68 5.74 1.53 19.15
#